data_AF-A0A0A0V5N1-F1
#
_entry.id   AF-A0A0A0V5N1-F1
#
_cell.length_a   1.000
_cell.length_b   1.000
_cell.length_c   1.000
_cell.angle_alpha   90.00
_cell.angle_beta   90.00
_cell.angle_gamma   90.00
#
_symmetry.space_group_name_H-M   'P 1'
#
loop_
_entity.id
_entity.type
_entity.pdbx_description
1 polymer ?
#
loop_
_entity_poly.entity_id
_entity_poly.type
_entity_poly.pdbx_seq_one_letter_code
_entity_poly.pdbx_strand_id
1 'polypeptide(L)'
;MKFALILAFALLVVASSLMEVTEASEYCDSPSCDLSKCPAVNCKCGTHLDPCECCTRCSTCPGERCYLYGYPCGNGSSCKLEKNEKYGTCV
;
A
#
# COMPACT_ATOMS: atom_id res chain seq x y z
N MET A 1 -38.45 -6.85 -22.89
CA MET A 1 -37.23 -6.07 -23.19
C MET A 1 -36.59 -5.43 -21.95
N LYS A 2 -37.36 -4.85 -21.03
CA LYS A 2 -36.82 -4.13 -19.83
C LYS A 2 -36.12 -5.04 -18.80
N PHE A 3 -36.65 -6.26 -18.58
CA PHE A 3 -36.03 -7.24 -17.67
C PHE A 3 -34.70 -7.79 -18.17
N ALA A 4 -34.53 -7.94 -19.49
CA ALA A 4 -33.29 -8.42 -20.10
C ALA A 4 -32.14 -7.41 -19.91
N LEU A 5 -32.44 -6.10 -19.99
CA LEU A 5 -31.47 -5.04 -19.73
C LEU A 5 -31.03 -5.00 -18.26
N ILE A 6 -31.96 -5.23 -17.33
CA ILE A 6 -31.66 -5.25 -15.89
C ILE A 6 -30.76 -6.43 -15.53
N LEU A 7 -31.04 -7.62 -16.09
CA LEU A 7 -30.20 -8.80 -15.91
C LEU A 7 -28.80 -8.61 -16.51
N ALA A 8 -28.70 -8.01 -17.70
CA ALA A 8 -27.41 -7.73 -18.33
C ALA A 8 -26.57 -6.74 -17.51
N PHE A 9 -27.19 -5.69 -16.96
CA PHE A 9 -26.51 -4.74 -16.08
C PHE A 9 -26.04 -5.36 -14.77
N ALA A 10 -26.88 -6.19 -14.14
CA ALA A 10 -26.53 -6.87 -12.89
C ALA A 10 -25.33 -7.81 -13.05
N LEU A 11 -25.25 -8.54 -14.17
CA LEU A 11 -24.12 -9.42 -14.49
C LEU A 11 -22.82 -8.64 -14.73
N LEU A 12 -22.91 -7.46 -15.35
CA LEU A 12 -21.76 -6.60 -15.62
C LEU A 12 -21.16 -6.02 -14.33
N VAL A 13 -22.01 -5.63 -13.37
CA VAL A 13 -21.57 -5.13 -12.06
C VAL A 13 -20.86 -6.22 -11.25
N VAL A 14 -21.37 -7.46 -11.25
CA VAL A 14 -20.74 -8.60 -10.56
C VAL A 14 -19.39 -8.97 -11.19
N ALA A 15 -19.27 -8.88 -12.52
CA ALA A 15 -18.01 -9.12 -13.21
C ALA A 15 -16.93 -8.08 -12.86
N SER A 16 -17.33 -6.81 -12.69
CA SER A 16 -16.38 -5.73 -12.33
C SER A 16 -15.84 -5.82 -10.90
N SER A 17 -16.58 -6.42 -9.96
CA SER A 17 -16.13 -6.55 -8.57
C SER A 17 -15.15 -7.71 -8.31
N LEU A 18 -14.86 -8.53 -9.32
CA LEU A 18 -13.89 -9.64 -9.23
C LEU A 18 -12.50 -9.27 -9.74
N MET A 19 -12.28 -8.02 -10.15
CA MET A 19 -10.94 -7.54 -10.49
C MET A 19 -10.16 -7.26 -9.21
N GLU A 20 -9.58 -8.31 -8.62
CA GLU A 20 -8.44 -8.15 -7.71
C GLU A 20 -7.29 -7.63 -8.57
N VAL A 21 -6.97 -6.34 -8.41
CA VAL A 21 -5.77 -5.71 -8.95
C VAL A 21 -4.57 -6.27 -8.20
N THR A 22 -4.11 -7.46 -8.59
CA THR A 22 -2.77 -7.92 -8.21
C THR A 22 -1.78 -7.33 -9.21
N GLU A 23 -1.39 -6.09 -8.96
CA GLU A 23 -0.21 -5.48 -9.58
C GLU A 23 1.04 -6.05 -8.90
N ALA A 24 1.29 -7.35 -9.11
CA ALA A 24 2.52 -7.96 -8.64
C ALA A 24 3.68 -7.38 -9.48
N SER A 25 4.36 -6.39 -8.92
CA SER A 25 5.56 -5.82 -9.54
C SER A 25 6.57 -6.94 -9.83
N GLU A 26 7.24 -6.90 -10.98
CA GLU A 26 8.23 -7.90 -11.42
C GLU A 26 9.40 -8.10 -10.42
N TYR A 27 9.53 -7.19 -9.43
CA TYR A 27 10.49 -7.26 -8.32
C TYR A 27 10.05 -8.26 -7.22
N CYS A 28 8.75 -8.47 -7.06
CA CYS A 28 8.20 -9.30 -6.00
C CYS A 28 8.14 -10.75 -6.49
N ASP A 29 8.93 -11.63 -5.84
CA ASP A 29 8.87 -13.08 -6.07
C ASP A 29 7.43 -13.56 -5.81
N SER A 30 6.67 -13.76 -6.89
CA SER A 30 5.52 -14.66 -7.14
C SER A 30 4.69 -15.24 -5.97
N PRO A 31 3.44 -15.63 -6.25
CA PRO A 31 2.17 -15.12 -5.68
C PRO A 31 1.88 -15.46 -4.21
N SER A 32 2.75 -16.18 -3.51
CA SER A 32 2.52 -16.59 -2.13
C SER A 32 3.40 -15.78 -1.19
N CYS A 33 2.83 -14.74 -0.59
CA CYS A 33 3.43 -14.06 0.55
C CYS A 33 3.62 -15.06 1.71
N ASP A 34 4.87 -15.49 1.95
CA ASP A 34 5.21 -16.32 3.09
C ASP A 34 5.41 -15.45 4.33
N LEU A 35 4.32 -15.22 5.07
CA LEU A 35 4.31 -14.41 6.29
C LEU A 35 5.30 -14.91 7.35
N SER A 36 5.69 -16.20 7.31
CA SER A 36 6.67 -16.77 8.25
C SER A 36 8.08 -16.21 8.04
N LYS A 37 8.36 -15.68 6.86
CA LYS A 37 9.64 -15.02 6.53
C LYS A 37 9.63 -13.53 6.84
N CYS A 38 8.47 -12.95 7.16
CA CYS A 38 8.39 -11.55 7.51
C CYS A 38 9.05 -11.29 8.87
N PRO A 39 9.80 -10.18 9.02
CA PRO A 39 10.36 -9.81 10.31
C PRO A 39 9.24 -9.47 11.29
N ALA A 40 9.37 -9.93 12.52
CA ALA A 40 8.52 -9.45 13.60
C ALA A 40 8.83 -7.97 13.86
N VAL A 41 7.80 -7.13 13.83
CA VAL A 41 7.95 -5.68 14.03
C VAL A 41 7.16 -5.22 15.24
N ASN A 42 7.75 -4.31 16.01
CA ASN A 42 7.08 -3.58 17.09
C ASN A 42 7.28 -2.09 16.83
N CYS A 43 6.33 -1.49 16.12
CA CYS A 43 6.47 -0.14 15.58
C CYS A 43 5.79 0.88 16.48
N LYS A 44 6.55 1.91 16.87
CA LYS A 44 6.07 2.99 17.73
C LYS A 44 5.07 3.93 17.05
N CYS A 45 5.23 4.14 15.75
CA CYS A 45 4.54 5.20 15.00
C CYS A 45 3.61 4.64 13.91
N GLY A 46 3.20 3.38 14.06
CA GLY A 46 2.36 2.69 13.09
C GLY A 46 3.14 1.87 12.07
N THR A 47 2.39 1.22 11.20
CA THR A 47 2.87 0.23 10.25
C THR A 47 2.35 0.51 8.85
N HIS A 48 3.04 -0.04 7.86
CA HIS A 48 2.61 -0.10 6.46
C HIS A 48 3.03 -1.43 5.85
N LEU A 49 2.42 -1.83 4.74
CA LEU A 49 2.89 -2.96 3.97
C LEU A 49 4.09 -2.54 3.12
N ASP A 50 5.03 -3.46 2.92
CA ASP A 50 6.13 -3.26 1.98
C ASP A 50 5.61 -3.12 0.53
N PRO A 51 6.47 -2.71 -0.43
CA PRO A 51 6.04 -2.52 -1.82
C PRO A 51 5.47 -3.77 -2.50
N CYS A 52 5.71 -4.95 -1.92
CA CYS A 52 5.15 -6.23 -2.38
C CYS A 52 3.84 -6.61 -1.67
N GLU A 53 3.28 -5.70 -0.86
CA GLU A 53 2.04 -5.89 -0.11
C GLU A 53 2.01 -7.15 0.77
N CYS A 54 3.18 -7.58 1.26
CA CYS A 54 3.34 -8.85 1.95
C CYS A 54 3.71 -8.66 3.42
N CYS A 55 4.83 -8.00 3.69
CA CYS A 55 5.36 -7.87 5.03
C CYS A 55 5.01 -6.53 5.64
N THR A 56 4.57 -6.56 6.89
CA THR A 56 4.39 -5.33 7.67
C THR A 56 5.75 -4.74 8.04
N ARG A 57 5.92 -3.44 7.77
CA ARG A 57 7.10 -2.63 8.09
C ARG A 57 6.73 -1.46 8.98
N CYS A 58 7.72 -0.92 9.69
CA CYS A 58 7.51 0.26 10.53
C CYS A 58 7.52 1.54 9.70
N SER A 59 6.56 2.41 9.97
CA SER A 59 6.51 3.75 9.40
C SER A 59 7.48 4.69 10.13
N THR A 60 7.96 5.71 9.42
CA THR A 60 8.86 6.75 9.95
C THR A 60 8.14 7.62 10.97
N CYS A 61 8.73 7.90 12.14
CA CYS A 61 8.03 8.66 13.18
C CYS A 61 7.90 10.15 12.85
N PRO A 62 6.86 10.83 13.37
CA PRO A 62 6.78 12.29 13.33
C PRO A 62 8.05 12.93 13.90
N GLY A 63 8.59 13.93 13.19
CA GLY A 63 9.85 14.60 13.52
C GLY A 63 11.11 13.91 12.99
N GLU A 64 11.03 12.70 12.45
CA GLU A 64 12.17 12.02 11.83
C GLU A 64 12.31 12.40 10.34
N ARG A 65 13.53 12.18 9.82
CA ARG A 65 13.83 12.42 8.40
C ARG A 65 13.12 11.37 7.54
N CYS A 66 12.42 11.85 6.52
CA CYS A 66 11.77 11.02 5.51
C CYS A 66 12.39 11.26 4.12
N TYR A 67 12.15 10.35 3.19
CA TYR A 67 12.66 10.41 1.81
C TYR A 67 11.51 10.31 0.81
N LEU A 68 11.66 10.93 -0.37
CA LEU A 68 10.64 10.95 -1.43
C LEU A 68 10.18 9.54 -1.87
N TYR A 69 11.09 8.57 -1.89
CA TYR A 69 10.81 7.16 -2.19
C TYR A 69 11.15 6.24 -1.01
N GLY A 70 11.07 6.76 0.21
CA GLY A 70 11.33 6.03 1.44
C GLY A 70 10.07 5.44 2.06
N TYR A 71 10.21 4.96 3.31
CA TYR A 71 9.07 4.50 4.09
C TYR A 71 8.11 5.65 4.41
N PRO A 72 6.78 5.40 4.36
CA PRO A 72 5.77 6.39 4.70
C PRO A 72 5.92 6.86 6.14
N CYS A 73 5.45 8.09 6.38
CA CYS A 73 5.37 8.67 7.69
C CYS A 73 4.19 8.07 8.49
N GLY A 74 4.42 7.90 9.78
CA GLY A 74 3.50 7.26 10.71
C GLY A 74 2.52 8.22 11.39
N ASN A 75 1.58 7.69 12.16
CA ASN A 75 0.61 8.46 12.96
C ASN A 75 -0.13 9.59 12.19
N GLY A 76 -0.42 9.37 10.90
CA GLY A 76 -1.11 10.36 10.06
C GLY A 76 -0.26 11.55 9.60
N SER A 77 1.03 11.58 9.95
CA SER A 77 1.96 12.59 9.45
C SER A 77 2.33 12.35 7.98
N SER A 78 2.80 13.38 7.30
CA SER A 78 3.22 13.34 5.90
C SER A 78 4.66 13.82 5.74
N CYS A 79 5.35 13.31 4.72
CA CYS A 79 6.72 13.73 4.46
C CYS A 79 6.74 15.13 3.81
N LYS A 80 7.17 16.14 4.57
CA LYS A 80 7.38 17.49 4.04
C LYS A 80 8.81 17.64 3.56
N LEU A 81 8.98 17.60 2.24
CA LEU A 81 10.28 17.72 1.57
C LEU A 81 10.85 19.14 1.70
N GLU A 82 12.17 19.22 1.81
CA GLU A 82 12.88 20.48 1.67
C GLU A 82 12.96 20.87 0.17
N LYS A 83 13.05 22.17 -0.11
CA LYS A 83 12.98 22.68 -1.49
C LYS A 83 14.16 22.14 -2.32
N ASN A 84 13.84 21.45 -3.42
CA ASN A 84 14.79 20.76 -4.31
C ASN A 84 15.54 19.57 -3.70
N GLU A 85 15.13 19.07 -2.53
CA GLU A 85 15.75 17.92 -1.89
C GLU A 85 14.93 16.63 -2.07
N LYS A 86 15.61 15.49 -1.95
CA LYS A 86 14.96 14.15 -1.95
C LYS A 86 14.58 13.68 -0.55
N TYR A 87 14.82 14.51 0.46
CA TYR A 87 14.51 14.22 1.85
C TYR A 87 13.75 15.38 2.50
N GLY A 88 13.14 15.08 3.63
CA GLY A 88 12.28 15.99 4.36
C GLY A 88 12.10 15.54 5.81
N THR A 89 11.06 16.04 6.46
CA THR A 89 10.68 15.63 7.82
C THR A 89 9.22 15.20 7.85
N CYS A 90 8.89 14.16 8.62
CA CYS A 90 7.51 13.77 8.88
C CYS A 90 6.83 14.80 9.79
N VAL A 91 5.78 15.45 9.31
CA VAL A 91 5.03 16.50 10.02
C VAL A 91 3.52 16.35 9.89
#